data_AF-A0A2D6NXL1-F1
#
_entry.id   AF-A0A2D6NXL1-F1
#
_cell.length_a   1.000
_cell.length_b   1.000
_cell.length_c   1.000
_cell.angle_alpha   90.00
_cell.angle_beta   90.00
_cell.angle_gamma   90.00
#
_symmetry.space_group_name_H-M   'P 1'
#
loop_
_entity.id
_entity.type
_entity.pdbx_description
1 polymer ?
#
loop_
_entity_poly.entity_id
_entity_poly.type
_entity_poly.pdbx_seq_one_letter_code
_entity_poly.pdbx_strand_id
1 'polypeptide(L)'
;MVATEIVVTTILKIIFSVILAYVAIAFILPMIRALVKEIIEEPSAVSGFMSLLVIVVYVFLFKEIIKILTSLPVDAPAEGAEASKPLLSYLSVLEPGIGILDQLLPYVGWVLLGSLIAFGLRHYFKK
;
A
#
# COMPACT_ATOMS: atom_id res chain seq x y z
N MET A 1 -24.97 -2.14 21.16
CA MET A 1 -24.69 -3.28 20.26
C MET A 1 -23.95 -2.82 19.00
N VAL A 2 -24.42 -1.77 18.32
CA VAL A 2 -23.80 -1.20 17.11
C VAL A 2 -22.31 -0.84 17.26
N ALA A 3 -21.90 -0.25 18.39
CA ALA A 3 -20.50 0.12 18.61
C ALA A 3 -19.53 -1.08 18.66
N THR A 4 -19.95 -2.21 19.25
CA THR A 4 -19.12 -3.42 19.36
C THR A 4 -18.95 -4.08 17.99
N GLU A 5 -20.01 -4.14 17.18
CA GLU A 5 -19.96 -4.69 15.82
C GLU A 5 -19.03 -3.89 14.90
N ILE A 6 -19.05 -2.56 15.02
CA ILE A 6 -18.16 -1.66 14.25
C ILE A 6 -16.70 -1.89 14.62
N VAL A 7 -16.38 -2.01 15.91
CA VAL A 7 -15.01 -2.29 16.39
C VAL A 7 -14.53 -3.65 15.90
N VAL A 8 -15.34 -4.70 16.04
CA VAL A 8 -15.00 -6.06 15.59
C VAL A 8 -14.78 -6.09 14.08
N THR A 9 -15.66 -5.45 13.30
CA THR A 9 -15.54 -5.40 11.83
C THR A 9 -14.26 -4.67 11.40
N THR A 10 -13.87 -3.62 12.12
CA THR A 10 -12.66 -2.83 11.83
C THR A 10 -11.39 -3.62 12.10
N ILE A 11 -11.33 -4.30 13.24
CA ILE A 11 -10.21 -5.21 13.56
C ILE A 11 -10.09 -6.29 12.50
N LEU A 12 -11.23 -6.87 12.06
CA LEU A 12 -11.24 -7.91 11.04
C LEU A 12 -10.74 -7.40 9.68
N LYS A 13 -11.10 -6.18 9.28
CA LYS A 13 -10.56 -5.52 8.07
C LYS A 13 -9.05 -5.31 8.14
N ILE A 14 -8.54 -4.85 9.28
CA ILE A 14 -7.09 -4.66 9.47
C ILE A 14 -6.35 -5.99 9.37
N ILE A 15 -6.85 -7.04 10.05
CA ILE A 15 -6.29 -8.39 9.98
C ILE A 15 -6.26 -8.87 8.52
N PHE A 16 -7.36 -8.68 7.79
CA PHE A 16 -7.46 -9.09 6.39
C PHE A 16 -6.46 -8.34 5.49
N SER A 17 -6.29 -7.02 5.68
CA SER A 17 -5.29 -6.23 4.95
C SER A 17 -3.86 -6.70 5.22
N VAL A 18 -3.53 -7.03 6.47
CA VAL A 18 -2.21 -7.58 6.84
C VAL A 18 -1.99 -8.95 6.17
N ILE A 19 -3.00 -9.83 6.18
CA ILE A 19 -2.92 -11.14 5.50
C ILE A 19 -2.71 -10.94 3.99
N LEU A 20 -3.44 -10.00 3.38
CA LEU A 20 -3.32 -9.73 1.94
C LEU A 20 -1.94 -9.20 1.57
N ALA A 21 -1.38 -8.29 2.37
CA ALA A 21 0.00 -7.83 2.20
C ALA A 21 1.02 -8.96 2.36
N TYR A 22 0.82 -9.85 3.33
CA TYR A 22 1.66 -11.04 3.50
C TYR A 22 1.58 -11.95 2.26
N VAL A 23 0.39 -12.21 1.73
CA VAL A 23 0.20 -13.00 0.50
C VAL A 23 0.92 -12.35 -0.68
N ALA A 24 0.84 -11.01 -0.82
CA ALA A 24 1.57 -10.29 -1.85
C ALA A 24 3.09 -10.47 -1.71
N ILE A 25 3.62 -10.43 -0.49
CA ILE A 25 5.05 -10.64 -0.23
C ILE A 25 5.50 -12.08 -0.42
N ALA A 26 4.69 -13.05 0.00
CA ALA A 26 5.04 -14.45 -0.03
C ALA A 26 4.85 -15.09 -1.42
N PHE A 27 3.89 -14.64 -2.22
CA PHE A 27 3.52 -15.29 -3.49
C PHE A 27 3.70 -14.38 -4.71
N ILE A 28 3.23 -13.13 -4.65
CA ILE A 28 3.28 -12.23 -5.82
C ILE A 28 4.70 -11.72 -6.06
N LEU A 29 5.39 -11.27 -5.02
CA LEU A 29 6.75 -10.74 -5.10
C LEU A 29 7.76 -11.76 -5.67
N PRO A 30 7.78 -13.04 -5.25
CA PRO A 30 8.64 -14.05 -5.87
C PRO A 30 8.34 -14.29 -7.36
N MET A 31 7.07 -14.23 -7.76
CA MET A 31 6.68 -14.33 -9.17
C MET A 31 7.20 -13.13 -9.99
N ILE A 32 7.04 -11.91 -9.46
CA ILE A 32 7.61 -10.71 -10.08
C ILE A 32 9.14 -10.81 -10.15
N ARG A 33 9.80 -11.30 -9.10
CA ARG A 33 11.25 -11.53 -9.08
C ARG A 33 11.68 -12.44 -10.22
N ALA A 34 10.94 -13.52 -10.50
CA ALA A 34 11.26 -14.42 -11.60
C ALA A 34 11.22 -13.69 -12.94
N LEU A 35 10.16 -12.92 -13.20
CA LEU A 35 10.03 -12.11 -14.43
C LEU A 35 11.13 -11.05 -14.55
N VAL A 36 11.44 -10.36 -13.45
CA VAL A 36 12.47 -9.30 -13.43
C VAL A 36 13.85 -9.90 -13.65
N LYS A 37 14.14 -11.11 -13.15
CA LYS A 37 15.42 -11.79 -13.41
C LYS A 37 15.62 -12.16 -14.88
N GLU A 38 14.56 -12.39 -15.64
CA GLU A 38 14.66 -12.63 -17.08
C GLU A 38 15.08 -11.38 -17.85
N ILE A 39 14.75 -10.20 -17.31
CA ILE A 39 15.04 -8.90 -17.93
C ILE A 39 16.36 -8.31 -17.40
N ILE A 40 16.61 -8.47 -16.10
CA ILE A 40 17.74 -7.90 -15.36
C ILE A 40 18.65 -9.04 -14.90
N GLU A 41 19.77 -9.22 -15.60
CA GLU A 41 20.76 -10.25 -15.26
C GLU A 41 21.56 -9.90 -13.99
N GLU A 42 21.68 -8.61 -13.67
CA GLU A 42 22.50 -8.14 -12.55
C GLU A 42 21.78 -8.40 -11.21
N PRO A 43 22.31 -9.28 -10.33
CA PRO A 43 21.60 -9.69 -9.11
C PRO A 43 21.43 -8.56 -8.09
N SER A 44 22.35 -7.59 -8.08
CA SER A 44 22.29 -6.35 -7.29
C SER A 44 21.07 -5.50 -7.68
N ALA A 45 20.84 -5.30 -8.98
CA ALA A 45 19.73 -4.51 -9.52
C ALA A 45 18.37 -5.20 -9.27
N VAL A 46 18.30 -6.53 -9.44
CA VAL A 46 17.11 -7.31 -9.07
C VAL A 46 16.78 -7.14 -7.58
N SER A 47 17.80 -7.22 -6.72
CA SER A 47 17.60 -7.04 -5.28
C SER A 47 17.08 -5.64 -4.94
N GLY A 48 17.64 -4.60 -5.55
CA GLY A 48 17.20 -3.21 -5.38
C GLY A 48 15.78 -2.95 -5.91
N PHE A 49 15.40 -3.54 -7.04
CA PHE A 49 14.03 -3.46 -7.56
C PHE A 49 13.03 -4.14 -6.61
N MET A 50 13.40 -5.32 -6.08
CA MET A 50 12.57 -6.07 -5.16
C MET A 50 12.40 -5.36 -3.80
N SER A 51 13.45 -4.71 -3.28
CA SER A 51 13.34 -3.95 -2.03
C SER A 51 12.42 -2.73 -2.20
N LEU A 52 12.50 -2.03 -3.33
CA LEU A 52 11.58 -0.95 -3.68
C LEU A 52 10.13 -1.43 -3.72
N LEU A 53 9.86 -2.57 -4.37
CA LEU A 53 8.50 -3.14 -4.41
C LEU A 53 7.99 -3.51 -3.01
N VAL A 54 8.83 -4.06 -2.15
CA VAL A 54 8.44 -4.37 -0.76
C VAL A 54 8.10 -3.09 0.00
N ILE A 55 8.88 -2.02 -0.16
CA ILE A 55 8.58 -0.71 0.43
C ILE A 55 7.22 -0.20 -0.04
N VAL A 56 6.93 -0.31 -1.34
CA VAL A 56 5.63 0.08 -1.91
C VAL A 56 4.48 -0.71 -1.27
N VAL A 57 4.63 -2.03 -1.13
CA VAL A 57 3.60 -2.87 -0.47
C VAL A 57 3.34 -2.42 0.97
N TYR A 58 4.39 -2.10 1.74
CA TYR A 58 4.22 -1.59 3.10
C TYR A 58 3.56 -0.22 3.16
N VAL A 59 3.91 0.68 2.23
CA VAL A 59 3.27 2.01 2.12
C VAL A 59 1.78 1.85 1.83
N PHE A 60 1.40 0.95 0.93
CA PHE A 60 -0.01 0.64 0.65
C PHE A 60 -0.73 0.06 1.86
N LEU A 61 -0.11 -0.90 2.56
CA LEU A 61 -0.68 -1.48 3.77
C LEU A 61 -0.91 -0.40 4.83
N PHE A 62 0.08 0.46 5.06
CA PHE A 62 -0.02 1.57 6.01
C PHE A 62 -1.17 2.52 5.63
N LYS A 63 -1.23 2.93 4.37
CA LYS A 63 -2.32 3.77 3.85
C LYS A 63 -3.69 3.14 4.08
N GLU A 64 -3.85 1.86 3.76
CA GLU A 64 -5.12 1.16 3.88
C GLU A 64 -5.56 1.04 5.35
N ILE A 65 -4.62 0.75 6.26
CA ILE A 65 -4.90 0.72 7.70
C ILE A 65 -5.37 2.10 8.18
N ILE A 66 -4.69 3.19 7.82
CA ILE A 66 -5.12 4.54 8.23
C ILE A 66 -6.51 4.83 7.66
N LYS A 67 -6.77 4.51 6.39
CA LYS A 67 -8.08 4.69 5.77
C LYS A 67 -9.18 3.91 6.49
N ILE A 68 -8.92 2.65 6.87
CA ILE A 68 -9.85 1.84 7.67
C ILE A 68 -10.14 2.52 9.01
N LEU A 69 -9.10 3.03 9.68
CA LEU A 69 -9.20 3.69 10.99
C LEU A 69 -9.90 5.06 10.93
N THR A 70 -9.71 5.84 9.86
CA THR A 70 -10.34 7.17 9.69
C THR A 70 -11.74 7.09 9.10
N SER A 71 -12.07 6.02 8.36
CA SER A 71 -13.40 5.79 7.78
C SER A 71 -14.47 5.34 8.78
N LEU A 72 -14.11 5.15 10.05
CA LEU A 72 -15.03 4.81 11.14
C LEU A 72 -16.04 5.95 11.34
N PRO A 73 -17.32 5.78 10.93
CA PRO A 73 -18.36 6.71 11.30
C PRO A 73 -18.74 6.44 12.76
N VAL A 74 -18.61 7.45 13.60
CA VAL A 74 -19.26 7.44 14.92
C VAL A 74 -20.67 7.98 14.70
N ASP A 75 -21.68 7.26 15.14
CA ASP A 75 -23.11 7.63 15.16
C ASP A 75 -23.89 7.58 13.84
N ALA A 76 -24.81 6.60 13.78
CA ALA A 76 -26.07 6.74 13.09
C ALA A 76 -26.79 7.99 13.64
N PRO A 77 -27.39 8.84 12.79
CA PRO A 77 -27.99 10.09 13.24
C PRO A 77 -29.15 9.77 14.20
N ALA A 78 -28.98 10.11 15.47
CA ALA A 78 -30.12 10.59 16.24
C ALA A 78 -30.43 11.98 15.65
N GLU A 79 -31.66 12.16 15.18
CA GLU A 79 -32.15 13.36 14.52
C GLU A 79 -31.64 14.64 15.22
N GLY A 80 -30.90 15.48 14.48
CA GLY A 80 -30.75 16.90 14.81
C GLY A 80 -29.44 17.40 15.44
N ALA A 81 -28.33 16.67 15.47
CA ALA A 81 -27.06 17.19 15.99
C ALA A 81 -25.86 16.97 15.06
N GLU A 82 -24.99 17.99 15.03
CA GLU A 82 -23.90 18.22 14.10
C GLU A 82 -22.90 17.07 13.94
N ALA A 83 -22.46 16.89 12.69
CA ALA A 83 -21.22 16.27 12.24
C ALA A 83 -20.53 15.33 13.24
N SER A 84 -20.90 14.06 13.14
CA SER A 84 -20.22 12.92 13.75
C SER A 84 -18.71 12.95 13.51
N LYS A 85 -17.93 13.29 14.55
CA LYS A 85 -16.46 13.30 14.50
C LYS A 85 -15.94 11.86 14.51
N PRO A 86 -15.05 11.46 13.58
CA PRO A 86 -14.48 10.12 13.57
C PRO A 86 -13.74 9.83 14.88
N LEU A 87 -13.88 8.60 15.38
CA LEU A 87 -13.36 8.12 16.68
C LEU A 87 -11.84 8.38 16.86
N LEU A 88 -11.14 8.51 15.74
CA LEU A 88 -9.70 8.75 15.65
C LEU A 88 -9.39 10.01 14.83
N SER A 89 -10.15 11.09 15.06
CA SER A 89 -9.91 12.39 14.40
C SER A 89 -8.47 12.91 14.53
N TYR A 90 -7.71 12.50 15.55
CA TYR A 90 -6.28 12.83 15.66
C TYR A 90 -5.43 12.20 14.55
N LEU A 91 -5.87 11.08 13.95
CA LEU A 91 -5.20 10.48 12.78
C LEU A 91 -5.45 11.28 11.51
N SER A 92 -6.38 12.24 11.49
CA SER A 92 -6.55 13.14 10.34
C SER A 92 -5.32 14.02 10.10
N VAL A 93 -4.47 14.22 11.12
CA VAL A 93 -3.16 14.87 10.98
C VAL A 93 -2.22 14.08 10.05
N LEU A 94 -2.48 12.78 9.83
CA LEU A 94 -1.76 11.95 8.86
C LEU A 94 -2.36 12.00 7.45
N GLU A 95 -3.56 12.58 7.24
CA GLU A 95 -4.15 12.72 5.90
C GLU A 95 -3.26 13.50 4.91
N PRO A 96 -2.61 14.62 5.30
CA PRO A 96 -1.65 15.30 4.42
C PRO A 96 -0.48 14.38 4.03
N GLY A 97 0.00 13.57 4.98
CA GLY A 97 1.06 12.58 4.72
C GLY A 97 0.63 11.51 3.73
N ILE A 98 -0.61 11.04 3.83
CA ILE A 98 -1.19 10.09 2.87
C ILE A 98 -1.40 10.74 1.50
N GLY A 99 -1.83 12.00 1.46
CA GLY A 99 -1.95 12.77 0.22
C GLY A 99 -0.62 12.92 -0.50
N ILE A 100 0.47 13.16 0.24
CA ILE A 100 1.83 13.17 -0.32
C ILE A 100 2.21 11.80 -0.87
N LEU A 101 1.93 10.72 -0.12
CA LEU A 101 2.19 9.35 -0.59
C LEU A 101 1.41 9.04 -1.87
N ASP A 102 0.16 9.48 -1.99
CA ASP A 102 -0.69 9.30 -3.18
C ASP A 102 -0.18 10.07 -4.39
N GLN A 103 0.38 11.25 -4.17
CA GLN A 103 1.04 12.00 -5.23
C GLN A 103 2.38 11.35 -5.62
N LEU A 104 3.11 10.75 -4.66
CA LEU A 104 4.40 10.12 -4.91
C LEU A 104 4.27 8.78 -5.64
N LEU A 105 3.19 8.04 -5.38
CA LEU A 105 2.97 6.67 -5.83
C LEU A 105 3.05 6.50 -7.35
N PRO A 106 2.43 7.36 -8.16
CA PRO A 106 2.60 7.37 -9.61
C PRO A 106 4.07 7.53 -10.03
N TYR A 107 4.83 8.42 -9.39
CA TYR A 107 6.24 8.62 -9.71
C TYR A 107 7.08 7.40 -9.37
N VAL A 108 6.81 6.73 -8.24
CA VAL A 108 7.47 5.46 -7.92
C VAL A 108 7.17 4.40 -8.98
N GLY A 109 5.92 4.33 -9.46
CA GLY A 109 5.53 3.48 -10.59
C GLY A 109 6.32 3.80 -11.86
N TRP A 110 6.48 5.08 -12.20
CA TRP A 110 7.30 5.52 -13.33
C TRP A 110 8.78 5.19 -13.16
N VAL A 111 9.34 5.32 -11.96
CA VAL A 111 10.73 4.94 -11.67
C VAL A 111 10.92 3.44 -11.83
N LEU A 112 10.00 2.62 -11.33
CA LEU A 112 10.04 1.17 -11.51
C LEU A 112 9.96 0.80 -13.00
N LEU A 113 9.02 1.38 -13.73
CA LEU A 113 8.84 1.11 -15.16
C LEU A 113 10.04 1.58 -16.00
N GLY A 114 10.55 2.78 -15.71
CA GLY A 114 11.76 3.32 -16.33
C GLY A 114 12.99 2.47 -16.03
N SER A 115 13.14 1.97 -14.80
CA SER A 115 14.23 1.06 -14.45
C SER A 115 14.13 -0.25 -15.25
N LEU A 116 12.94 -0.84 -15.35
CA LEU A 116 12.71 -2.06 -16.11
C LEU A 116 13.05 -1.88 -17.60
N ILE A 117 12.65 -0.75 -18.20
CA ILE A 117 12.96 -0.41 -19.58
C ILE A 117 14.46 -0.17 -19.77
N ALA A 118 15.09 0.60 -18.88
CA ALA A 118 16.52 0.92 -18.98
C ALA A 118 17.39 -0.34 -18.88
N PHE A 119 17.08 -1.25 -17.94
CA PHE A 119 17.77 -2.53 -17.82
C PHE A 119 17.44 -3.48 -18.97
N GLY A 120 16.18 -3.53 -19.43
CA GLY A 120 15.77 -4.34 -20.58
C GLY A 120 16.43 -3.91 -21.90
N LEU A 121 16.52 -2.60 -22.17
CA LEU A 121 17.25 -2.05 -23.31
C LEU A 121 18.75 -2.36 -23.19
N ARG A 122 19.33 -2.20 -22.00
CA ARG A 122 20.75 -2.55 -21.76
C ARG A 122 21.02 -4.03 -22.05
N HIS A 123 20.08 -4.93 -21.75
CA HIS A 123 20.18 -6.35 -22.12
C HIS A 123 20.09 -6.55 -23.65
N TYR A 124 19.17 -5.87 -24.32
CA TYR A 124 19.02 -5.96 -25.79
C TYR A 124 20.24 -5.45 -26.55
N PHE A 125 20.86 -4.34 -26.13
CA PHE A 125 22.04 -3.76 -26.78
C PHE A 125 23.37 -4.39 -26.37
N LYS A 126 23.39 -5.25 -25.33
CA LYS A 126 24.60 -6.02 -24.94
C LYS A 126 24.68 -7.40 -25.61
N LYS A 127 23.59 -7.89 -26.20
CA LYS A 127 23.62 -9.03 -27.12
C LYS A 127 24.00 -8.57 -28.52
#